data_AF-A0A672M3F1-F1
#
_entry.id   AF-A0A672M3F1-F1
#
_cell.length_a   1.000
_cell.length_b   1.000
_cell.length_c   1.000
_cell.angle_alpha   90.00
_cell.angle_beta   90.00
_cell.angle_gamma   90.00
#
_symmetry.space_group_name_H-M   'P 1'
#
loop_
_entity.id
_entity.type
_entity.pdbx_description
1 polymer ?
#
loop_
_entity_poly.entity_id
_entity_poly.type
_entity_poly.pdbx_seq_one_letter_code
_entity_poly.pdbx_strand_id
1 'polypeptide(L)'
;MASSVRAASRFCSLCLFTSLRHNVSSAVRRPCRPCSSRPVRSSLYEHVLEGYSHKPKLDMRRVCEETDAVKEEVEDRKGDLRAADVGVIIAVWKEFQQKVQKEISDLETRKNVISAKVRALVVSRRNNNVQYFEEYTSAREEGRAIREKLSRLYVQEGELEKQHYCHALKLPNRTHPSVPIGNESQASVVELVGQKLEFDFKPKGHLQIGENLDIVRQRRLAHVSGHRSYYLRGVGARLQFALQNYTMDLLQKRVCISPDLNPIENLWGIVKRKMRDTRPNNADDLKAAIKATWASIPPQ
;
A
#
# COMPACT_ATOMS: atom_id res chain seq x y z
N MET A 1 -44.78 55.96 -26.81
CA MET A 1 -43.64 55.59 -27.66
C MET A 1 -43.27 54.16 -27.24
N ALA A 2 -43.40 53.09 -28.04
CA ALA A 2 -42.87 52.88 -29.40
C ALA A 2 -41.33 52.85 -29.39
N SER A 3 -40.61 51.76 -29.71
CA SER A 3 -41.05 50.50 -30.34
C SER A 3 -40.13 49.29 -30.04
N SER A 4 -40.76 48.11 -29.94
CA SER A 4 -40.45 46.80 -30.59
C SER A 4 -39.03 46.16 -30.61
N VAL A 5 -39.08 44.81 -30.68
CA VAL A 5 -38.04 43.77 -30.97
C VAL A 5 -37.35 43.17 -29.73
N ARG A 6 -37.32 41.84 -29.50
CA ARG A 6 -38.05 40.62 -30.00
C ARG A 6 -38.07 39.58 -28.84
N ALA A 7 -39.06 38.70 -28.71
CA ALA A 7 -39.14 37.29 -29.18
C ALA A 7 -37.80 36.49 -29.16
N ALA A 8 -37.74 35.22 -28.74
CA ALA A 8 -38.78 34.17 -28.74
C ALA A 8 -38.94 33.40 -27.40
N SER A 9 -39.81 32.39 -27.38
CA SER A 9 -40.43 31.83 -26.18
C SER A 9 -40.25 30.32 -25.97
N ARG A 10 -40.36 29.92 -24.70
CA ARG A 10 -41.00 28.70 -24.15
C ARG A 10 -41.31 27.55 -25.12
N PHE A 11 -41.03 26.31 -24.68
CA PHE A 11 -42.14 25.39 -24.40
C PHE A 11 -41.79 24.41 -23.27
N CYS A 12 -42.80 24.10 -22.45
CA CYS A 12 -42.80 23.05 -21.45
C CYS A 12 -44.16 22.35 -21.56
N SER A 13 -44.20 21.02 -21.47
CA SER A 13 -45.43 20.27 -21.33
C SER A 13 -45.23 19.12 -20.36
N LEU A 14 -46.13 19.03 -19.38
CA LEU A 14 -46.39 17.80 -18.63
C LEU A 14 -47.29 16.87 -19.47
N CYS A 15 -47.73 15.79 -18.82
CA CYS A 15 -48.75 14.81 -19.20
C CYS A 15 -48.25 13.53 -19.88
N LEU A 16 -48.73 12.33 -19.49
CA LEU A 16 -49.37 11.90 -18.23
C LEU A 16 -49.24 10.36 -18.09
N PHE A 17 -49.75 9.77 -17.02
CA PHE A 17 -49.70 8.31 -16.79
C PHE A 17 -50.53 7.50 -17.80
N THR A 18 -49.93 6.41 -18.31
CA THR A 18 -50.65 5.14 -18.55
C THR A 18 -49.75 3.99 -18.09
N SER A 19 -50.35 2.91 -17.56
CA SER A 19 -49.62 1.68 -17.23
C SER A 19 -50.12 0.53 -18.09
N LEU A 20 -49.21 -0.35 -18.51
CA LEU A 20 -49.55 -1.66 -19.06
C LEU A 20 -48.35 -2.60 -18.88
N ARG A 21 -48.63 -3.87 -18.56
CA ARG A 21 -47.62 -4.93 -18.46
C ARG A 21 -47.54 -5.68 -19.78
N HIS A 22 -46.34 -5.98 -20.26
CA HIS A 22 -45.92 -7.37 -20.56
C HIS A 22 -44.42 -7.46 -20.87
N ASN A 23 -43.91 -8.69 -20.92
CA ASN A 23 -42.51 -9.01 -21.22
C ASN A 23 -42.21 -8.87 -22.72
N VAL A 24 -40.97 -8.51 -23.08
CA VAL A 24 -39.99 -9.46 -23.66
C VAL A 24 -38.63 -8.77 -23.86
N SER A 25 -37.58 -9.58 -23.70
CA SER A 25 -36.15 -9.36 -23.98
C SER A 25 -35.73 -8.13 -24.81
N SER A 26 -34.93 -7.26 -24.19
CA SER A 26 -33.66 -6.79 -24.78
C SER A 26 -32.73 -6.22 -23.70
N ALA A 27 -31.83 -7.05 -23.18
CA ALA A 27 -30.81 -6.59 -22.24
C ALA A 27 -29.73 -5.78 -22.98
N VAL A 28 -29.95 -4.47 -23.10
CA VAL A 28 -28.97 -3.52 -23.68
C VAL A 28 -27.69 -3.58 -22.85
N ARG A 29 -26.70 -4.33 -23.35
CA ARG A 29 -25.37 -4.41 -22.77
C ARG A 29 -24.75 -3.02 -22.81
N ARG A 30 -24.74 -2.32 -21.68
CA ARG A 30 -23.90 -1.12 -21.49
C ARG A 30 -22.49 -1.51 -21.90
N PRO A 31 -21.82 -0.79 -22.82
CA PRO A 31 -20.47 -1.14 -23.22
C PRO A 31 -19.58 -1.06 -21.98
N CYS A 32 -18.93 -2.17 -21.63
CA CYS A 32 -17.89 -2.18 -20.61
C CYS A 32 -16.86 -1.13 -21.04
N ARG A 33 -16.63 -0.11 -20.20
CA ARG A 33 -15.51 0.81 -20.43
C ARG A 33 -14.25 -0.05 -20.59
N PRO A 34 -13.41 0.18 -21.61
CA PRO A 34 -12.14 -0.52 -21.69
C PRO A 34 -11.39 -0.26 -20.38
N CYS A 35 -10.80 -1.32 -19.81
CA CYS A 35 -9.98 -1.20 -18.62
C CYS A 35 -8.69 -0.46 -18.99
N SER A 36 -8.76 0.87 -19.06
CA SER A 36 -7.58 1.73 -18.97
C SER A 36 -6.79 1.26 -17.76
N SER A 37 -5.52 0.91 -17.99
CA SER A 37 -4.65 0.29 -17.01
C SER A 37 -4.71 1.10 -15.71
N ARG A 38 -5.32 0.50 -14.67
CA ARG A 38 -5.36 1.14 -13.34
C ARG A 38 -3.89 1.38 -12.97
N PRO A 39 -3.48 2.63 -12.70
CA PRO A 39 -2.09 2.91 -12.38
C PRO A 39 -1.73 2.05 -11.18
N VAL A 40 -0.66 1.26 -11.30
CA VAL A 40 -0.27 0.37 -10.22
C VAL A 40 0.07 1.24 -9.01
N ARG A 41 -0.58 0.93 -7.89
CA ARG A 41 -0.46 1.62 -6.61
C ARG A 41 -0.16 0.59 -5.55
N SER A 42 0.63 0.99 -4.56
CA SER A 42 0.90 0.24 -3.35
C SER A 42 0.66 1.20 -2.19
N SER A 43 -0.22 0.85 -1.25
CA SER A 43 -0.50 1.67 -0.07
C SER A 43 0.76 1.92 0.75
N LEU A 44 1.65 0.93 0.84
CA LEU A 44 2.97 1.07 1.49
C LEU A 44 3.85 2.12 0.79
N TYR A 45 3.78 2.24 -0.54
CA TYR A 45 4.53 3.27 -1.26
C TYR A 45 3.85 4.64 -1.18
N GLU A 46 2.53 4.71 -1.18
CA GLU A 46 1.78 5.95 -0.95
C GLU A 46 2.05 6.51 0.48
N HIS A 47 2.16 5.64 1.49
CA HIS A 47 2.54 5.99 2.87
C HIS A 47 3.98 6.55 2.98
N VAL A 48 4.89 6.10 2.10
CA VAL A 48 6.26 6.63 1.96
C VAL A 48 6.26 7.99 1.25
N LEU A 49 5.48 8.15 0.17
CA LEU A 49 5.35 9.42 -0.56
C LEU A 49 4.74 10.54 0.31
N GLU A 50 3.83 10.20 1.24
CA GLU A 50 3.30 11.15 2.23
C GLU A 50 4.23 11.40 3.44
N GLY A 51 5.40 10.74 3.48
CA GLY A 51 6.45 10.96 4.48
C GLY A 51 6.23 10.29 5.84
N TYR A 52 5.26 9.37 5.98
CA TYR A 52 4.97 8.71 7.25
C TYR A 52 5.95 7.57 7.61
N SER A 53 6.68 7.04 6.63
CA SER A 53 7.59 5.91 6.82
C SER A 53 8.74 5.89 5.82
N HIS A 54 9.82 5.21 6.20
CA HIS A 54 10.94 4.94 5.29
C HIS A 54 10.57 3.90 4.22
N LYS A 55 11.24 3.99 3.07
CA LYS A 55 11.16 3.07 1.94
C LYS A 55 11.39 1.61 2.40
N PRO A 56 10.51 0.63 2.05
CA PRO A 56 10.71 -0.77 2.41
C PRO A 56 12.03 -1.33 1.88
N LYS A 57 12.87 -1.90 2.75
CA LYS A 57 14.18 -2.42 2.35
C LYS A 57 14.10 -3.87 1.87
N LEU A 58 13.82 -4.04 0.58
CA LEU A 58 13.83 -5.36 -0.09
C LEU A 58 15.27 -5.80 -0.42
N ASP A 59 15.57 -7.10 -0.28
CA ASP A 59 16.89 -7.65 -0.63
C ASP A 59 17.01 -7.97 -2.13
N MET A 60 17.03 -6.90 -2.92
CA MET A 60 17.11 -6.98 -4.38
C MET A 60 18.47 -7.51 -4.91
N ARG A 61 19.49 -7.67 -4.05
CA ARG A 61 20.77 -8.27 -4.42
C ARG A 61 20.58 -9.75 -4.74
N ARG A 62 20.02 -10.49 -3.78
CA ARG A 62 19.72 -11.92 -3.94
C ARG A 62 18.72 -12.19 -5.06
N VAL A 63 17.75 -11.30 -5.28
CA VAL A 63 16.83 -11.39 -6.43
C VAL A 63 17.55 -11.25 -7.78
N CYS A 64 18.66 -10.50 -7.84
CA CYS A 64 19.49 -10.41 -9.05
C CYS A 64 20.50 -11.57 -9.17
N GLU A 65 21.05 -12.05 -8.05
CA GLU A 65 22.07 -13.10 -7.99
C GLU A 65 21.45 -14.50 -8.19
N GLU A 66 20.41 -14.83 -7.43
CA GLU A 66 19.69 -16.11 -7.45
C GLU A 66 18.47 -16.06 -8.42
N THR A 67 18.60 -15.34 -9.54
CA THR A 67 17.49 -14.98 -10.45
C THR A 67 16.60 -16.17 -10.82
N ASP A 68 17.19 -17.32 -11.17
CA ASP A 68 16.43 -18.47 -11.69
C ASP A 68 15.76 -19.28 -10.56
N ALA A 69 16.38 -19.40 -9.39
CA ALA A 69 15.75 -19.97 -8.21
C ALA A 69 14.54 -19.14 -7.74
N VAL A 70 14.61 -17.80 -7.86
CA VAL A 70 13.47 -16.92 -7.56
C VAL A 70 12.32 -17.10 -8.58
N LYS A 71 12.60 -17.42 -9.84
CA LYS A 71 11.55 -17.76 -10.82
C LYS A 71 10.85 -19.08 -10.45
N GLU A 72 11.63 -20.09 -10.08
CA GLU A 72 11.13 -21.41 -9.66
C GLU A 72 10.27 -21.29 -8.40
N GLU A 73 10.78 -20.63 -7.34
CA GLU A 73 10.02 -20.36 -6.11
C GLU A 73 8.72 -19.57 -6.35
N VAL A 74 8.64 -18.74 -7.39
CA VAL A 74 7.43 -17.98 -7.77
C VAL A 74 6.42 -18.86 -8.51
N GLU A 75 6.86 -19.70 -9.45
CA GLU A 75 5.95 -20.61 -10.17
C GLU A 75 5.41 -21.74 -9.29
N ASP A 76 6.22 -22.30 -8.38
CA ASP A 76 5.78 -23.31 -7.41
C ASP A 76 4.63 -22.80 -6.52
N ARG A 77 4.70 -21.53 -6.14
CA ARG A 77 3.67 -20.84 -5.34
C ARG A 77 2.40 -20.53 -6.12
N LYS A 78 2.46 -20.55 -7.46
CA LYS A 78 1.32 -20.36 -8.38
C LYS A 78 0.49 -19.10 -8.12
N GLY A 79 1.10 -18.04 -7.60
CA GLY A 79 0.43 -16.78 -7.25
C GLY A 79 0.13 -15.84 -8.42
N ASP A 80 -0.07 -14.57 -8.09
CA ASP A 80 -0.35 -13.49 -9.06
C ASP A 80 0.83 -13.20 -10.01
N LEU A 81 2.07 -13.37 -9.53
CA LEU A 81 3.29 -13.19 -10.32
C LEU A 81 3.73 -14.49 -10.99
N ARG A 82 4.46 -14.35 -12.10
CA ARG A 82 5.09 -15.42 -12.87
C ARG A 82 6.59 -15.18 -13.05
N ALA A 83 7.31 -16.20 -13.51
CA ALA A 83 8.73 -16.14 -13.82
C ALA A 83 9.11 -14.99 -14.78
N ALA A 84 8.19 -14.60 -15.67
CA ALA A 84 8.34 -13.45 -16.55
C ALA A 84 8.36 -12.11 -15.79
N ASP A 85 7.50 -11.93 -14.79
CA ASP A 85 7.42 -10.69 -13.99
C ASP A 85 8.69 -10.46 -13.15
N VAL A 86 9.32 -11.54 -12.68
CA VAL A 86 10.61 -11.48 -11.99
C VAL A 86 11.68 -10.83 -12.89
N GLY A 87 11.68 -11.17 -14.18
CA GLY A 87 12.55 -10.53 -15.18
C GLY A 87 12.29 -9.03 -15.34
N VAL A 88 11.02 -8.60 -15.35
CA VAL A 88 10.64 -7.18 -15.40
C VAL A 88 11.07 -6.43 -14.14
N ILE A 89 10.86 -7.02 -12.96
CA ILE A 89 11.27 -6.44 -11.67
C ILE A 89 12.78 -6.22 -11.63
N ILE A 90 13.57 -7.19 -12.08
CA ILE A 90 15.03 -7.11 -12.13
C ILE A 90 15.48 -6.05 -13.16
N ALA A 91 14.80 -5.94 -14.31
CA ALA A 91 15.12 -4.92 -15.31
C ALA A 91 14.89 -3.49 -14.79
N VAL A 92 13.71 -3.23 -14.19
CA VAL A 92 13.38 -1.92 -13.58
C VAL A 92 14.34 -1.59 -12.44
N TRP A 93 14.67 -2.55 -11.58
CA TRP A 93 15.63 -2.35 -10.49
C TRP A 93 17.05 -2.00 -11.01
N LYS A 94 17.53 -2.71 -12.04
CA LYS A 94 18.84 -2.44 -12.66
C LYS A 94 18.86 -1.06 -13.33
N GLU A 95 17.79 -0.65 -14.00
CA GLU A 95 17.71 0.70 -14.57
C GLU A 95 17.72 1.79 -13.49
N PHE A 96 16.87 1.64 -12.47
CA PHE A 96 16.80 2.55 -11.33
C PHE A 96 18.16 2.70 -10.62
N GLN A 97 18.72 1.59 -10.13
CA GLN A 97 19.91 1.64 -9.27
C GLN A 97 21.22 1.81 -10.05
N GLN A 98 21.40 1.08 -11.17
CA GLN A 98 22.71 1.01 -11.85
C GLN A 98 22.90 2.09 -12.91
N LYS A 99 21.81 2.60 -13.50
CA LYS A 99 21.85 3.72 -14.45
C LYS A 99 21.48 5.04 -13.76
N VAL A 100 20.22 5.22 -13.37
CA VAL A 100 19.69 6.54 -13.00
C VAL A 100 20.29 7.06 -11.70
N GLN A 101 20.26 6.31 -10.60
CA GLN A 101 20.86 6.76 -9.33
C GLN A 101 22.37 6.98 -9.44
N LYS A 102 23.06 6.16 -10.24
CA LYS A 102 24.50 6.34 -10.50
C LYS A 102 24.79 7.60 -11.31
N GLU A 103 24.07 7.82 -12.42
CA GLU A 103 24.26 9.02 -13.25
C GLU A 103 23.92 10.29 -12.46
N ILE A 104 22.89 10.28 -11.61
CA ILE A 104 22.60 11.36 -10.67
C ILE A 104 23.81 11.63 -9.76
N SER A 105 24.35 10.61 -9.09
CA SER A 105 25.55 10.75 -8.22
C SER A 105 26.78 11.29 -8.97
N ASP A 106 27.05 10.78 -10.17
CA ASP A 106 28.18 11.20 -11.00
C ASP A 106 28.00 12.65 -11.51
N LEU A 107 26.77 13.07 -11.81
CA LEU A 107 26.43 14.46 -12.14
C LEU A 107 26.43 15.38 -10.92
N GLU A 108 26.05 14.91 -9.73
CA GLU A 108 26.09 15.68 -8.49
C GLU A 108 27.52 15.98 -8.02
N THR A 109 28.41 14.99 -8.09
CA THR A 109 29.84 15.19 -7.81
C THR A 109 30.47 16.15 -8.82
N ARG A 110 30.17 15.99 -10.12
CA ARG A 110 30.62 16.91 -11.19
C ARG A 110 30.09 18.34 -10.99
N LYS A 111 28.81 18.51 -10.65
CA LYS A 111 28.19 19.80 -10.23
C LYS A 111 28.95 20.45 -9.08
N ASN A 112 29.36 19.68 -8.08
CA ASN A 112 30.09 20.19 -6.92
C ASN A 112 31.53 20.59 -7.28
N VAL A 113 32.22 19.83 -8.13
CA VAL A 113 33.55 20.18 -8.68
C VAL A 113 33.49 21.47 -9.50
N ILE A 114 32.49 21.64 -10.38
CA ILE A 114 32.30 22.86 -11.17
C ILE A 114 31.98 24.05 -10.26
N SER A 115 31.13 23.86 -9.24
CA SER A 115 30.85 24.88 -8.21
C SER A 115 32.11 25.29 -7.45
N ALA A 116 33.06 24.38 -7.20
CA ALA A 116 34.37 24.72 -6.64
C ALA A 116 35.26 25.48 -7.64
N LYS A 117 35.38 25.02 -8.89
CA LYS A 117 36.13 25.71 -9.97
C LYS A 117 35.65 27.14 -10.17
N VAL A 118 34.35 27.36 -10.33
CA VAL A 118 33.76 28.69 -10.54
C VAL A 118 34.01 29.61 -9.34
N ARG A 119 33.94 29.10 -8.10
CA ARG A 119 34.32 29.87 -6.90
C ARG A 119 35.79 30.24 -6.89
N ALA A 120 36.69 29.30 -7.23
CA ALA A 120 38.13 29.57 -7.30
C ALA A 120 38.49 30.62 -8.38
N LEU A 121 37.87 30.54 -9.57
CA LEU A 121 38.04 31.53 -10.64
C LEU A 121 37.57 32.93 -10.23
N VAL A 122 36.43 33.04 -9.53
CA VAL A 122 35.92 34.32 -9.02
C VAL A 122 36.79 34.90 -7.90
N VAL A 123 37.27 34.07 -6.97
CA VAL A 123 38.12 34.53 -5.85
C VAL A 123 39.50 34.98 -6.32
N SER A 124 40.11 34.25 -7.27
CA SER A 124 41.48 34.52 -7.76
C SER A 124 41.59 35.74 -8.69
N ARG A 125 40.52 36.13 -9.39
CA ARG A 125 40.53 37.23 -10.39
C ARG A 125 39.60 38.40 -10.01
N ARG A 126 39.63 38.76 -8.73
CA ARG A 126 38.67 39.64 -8.01
C ARG A 126 38.29 40.98 -8.67
N ASN A 127 39.09 41.53 -9.60
CA ASN A 127 38.93 42.88 -10.14
C ASN A 127 38.70 43.00 -11.67
N ASN A 128 38.90 41.97 -12.50
CA ASN A 128 38.88 42.12 -13.98
C ASN A 128 38.01 41.08 -14.70
N ASN A 129 36.92 41.54 -15.31
CA ASN A 129 36.20 40.96 -16.47
C ASN A 129 36.12 39.42 -16.60
N VAL A 130 35.86 38.72 -15.48
CA VAL A 130 35.77 37.24 -15.40
C VAL A 130 34.77 36.65 -16.42
N GLN A 131 33.75 37.40 -16.82
CA GLN A 131 32.75 37.00 -17.83
C GLN A 131 33.33 36.76 -19.25
N TYR A 132 34.49 37.35 -19.59
CA TYR A 132 35.12 37.21 -20.90
C TYR A 132 36.11 36.04 -20.98
N PHE A 133 36.28 35.27 -19.91
CA PHE A 133 37.24 34.17 -19.87
C PHE A 133 36.56 32.84 -20.19
N GLU A 134 37.08 32.15 -21.22
CA GLU A 134 36.48 30.95 -21.80
C GLU A 134 36.28 29.82 -20.79
N GLU A 135 37.20 29.62 -19.84
CA GLU A 135 37.04 28.64 -18.77
C GLU A 135 35.85 28.96 -17.84
N TYR A 136 35.50 30.25 -17.64
CA TYR A 136 34.38 30.66 -16.81
C TYR A 136 33.05 30.50 -17.53
N THR A 137 32.96 30.87 -18.82
CA THR A 137 31.75 30.65 -19.62
C THR A 137 31.49 29.16 -19.81
N SER A 138 32.51 28.40 -20.20
CA SER A 138 32.47 26.93 -20.34
C SER A 138 32.03 26.24 -19.04
N ALA A 139 32.63 26.56 -17.89
CA ALA A 139 32.21 25.99 -16.61
C ALA A 139 30.78 26.38 -16.20
N ARG A 140 30.31 27.57 -16.58
CA ARG A 140 28.94 28.05 -16.33
C ARG A 140 27.92 27.36 -17.23
N GLU A 141 28.27 27.07 -18.48
CA GLU A 141 27.47 26.31 -19.45
C GLU A 141 27.42 24.83 -19.10
N GLU A 142 28.55 24.22 -18.74
CA GLU A 142 28.61 22.85 -18.20
C GLU A 142 27.74 22.72 -16.94
N GLY A 143 27.86 23.67 -16.01
CA GLY A 143 27.04 23.74 -14.81
C GLY A 143 25.55 24.02 -15.08
N ARG A 144 25.18 24.56 -16.25
CA ARG A 144 23.79 24.68 -16.71
C ARG A 144 23.30 23.37 -17.30
N ALA A 145 24.04 22.77 -18.23
CA ALA A 145 23.70 21.51 -18.88
C ALA A 145 23.53 20.37 -17.86
N ILE A 146 24.36 20.34 -16.80
CA ILE A 146 24.22 19.35 -15.71
C ILE A 146 22.92 19.56 -14.92
N ARG A 147 22.49 20.79 -14.65
CA ARG A 147 21.19 21.07 -13.99
C ARG A 147 20.01 20.64 -14.87
N GLU A 148 20.09 20.90 -16.18
CA GLU A 148 19.06 20.52 -17.16
C GLU A 148 19.00 19.00 -17.42
N LYS A 149 20.11 18.26 -17.18
CA LYS A 149 20.11 16.79 -17.13
C LYS A 149 19.53 16.27 -15.83
N LEU A 150 20.01 16.75 -14.68
CA LEU A 150 19.54 16.35 -13.35
C LEU A 150 18.02 16.54 -13.19
N SER A 151 17.46 17.65 -13.68
CA SER A 151 16.01 17.90 -13.60
C SER A 151 15.16 16.88 -14.38
N ARG A 152 15.70 16.26 -15.43
CA ARG A 152 15.06 15.16 -16.16
C ARG A 152 15.24 13.83 -15.43
N LEU A 153 16.46 13.56 -14.94
CA LEU A 153 16.78 12.34 -14.22
C LEU A 153 16.01 12.18 -12.91
N TYR A 154 15.75 13.25 -12.15
CA TYR A 154 14.92 13.18 -10.94
C TYR A 154 13.45 12.80 -11.23
N VAL A 155 12.90 13.20 -12.39
CA VAL A 155 11.55 12.77 -12.80
C VAL A 155 11.56 11.28 -13.16
N GLN A 156 12.55 10.84 -13.95
CA GLN A 156 12.73 9.43 -14.29
C GLN A 156 13.01 8.55 -13.06
N GLU A 157 13.76 9.05 -12.07
CA GLU A 157 14.00 8.37 -10.79
C GLU A 157 12.68 8.15 -10.03
N GLY A 158 11.84 9.18 -9.89
CA GLY A 158 10.56 9.06 -9.20
C GLY A 158 9.55 8.12 -9.90
N GLU A 159 9.58 8.07 -11.24
CA GLU A 159 8.78 7.12 -12.02
C GLU A 159 9.28 5.68 -11.91
N LEU A 160 10.59 5.46 -12.06
CA LEU A 160 11.21 4.12 -11.92
C LEU A 160 11.13 3.59 -10.49
N GLU A 161 11.29 4.44 -9.47
CA GLU A 161 11.12 4.04 -8.07
C GLU A 161 9.69 3.57 -7.81
N LYS A 162 8.71 4.32 -8.30
CA LYS A 162 7.29 3.97 -8.19
C LYS A 162 7.00 2.65 -8.88
N GLN A 163 7.51 2.44 -10.09
CA GLN A 163 7.39 1.16 -10.80
C GLN A 163 8.05 0.03 -10.00
N HIS A 164 9.29 0.22 -9.54
CA HIS A 164 10.01 -0.76 -8.75
C HIS A 164 9.20 -1.24 -7.54
N TYR A 165 8.76 -0.34 -6.65
CA TYR A 165 7.99 -0.74 -5.47
C TYR A 165 6.61 -1.33 -5.82
N CYS A 166 5.95 -0.84 -6.88
CA CYS A 166 4.64 -1.36 -7.29
C CYS A 166 4.68 -2.78 -7.87
N HIS A 167 5.84 -3.28 -8.30
CA HIS A 167 6.04 -4.67 -8.70
C HIS A 167 6.79 -5.49 -7.63
N ALA A 168 7.88 -4.99 -7.07
CA ALA A 168 8.72 -5.73 -6.12
C ALA A 168 8.03 -6.02 -4.77
N LEU A 169 7.10 -5.17 -4.31
CA LEU A 169 6.29 -5.45 -3.10
C LEU A 169 5.25 -6.57 -3.30
N LYS A 170 5.14 -7.14 -4.51
CA LYS A 170 4.31 -8.32 -4.80
C LYS A 170 5.11 -9.63 -4.80
N LEU A 171 6.45 -9.57 -4.70
CA LEU A 171 7.27 -10.77 -4.58
C LEU A 171 6.91 -11.52 -3.29
N PRO A 172 6.68 -12.84 -3.34
CA PRO A 172 6.51 -13.63 -2.13
C PRO A 172 7.81 -13.68 -1.32
N ASN A 173 7.69 -13.94 -0.02
CA ASN A 173 8.85 -14.35 0.78
C ASN A 173 9.33 -15.75 0.33
N ARG A 174 10.59 -16.08 0.60
CA ARG A 174 11.20 -17.33 0.14
C ARG A 174 10.50 -18.59 0.66
N THR A 175 10.62 -19.66 -0.11
CA THR A 175 10.18 -21.02 0.24
C THR A 175 11.26 -21.70 1.07
N HIS A 176 10.89 -22.29 2.21
CA HIS A 176 11.81 -23.11 3.00
C HIS A 176 11.97 -24.49 2.32
N PRO A 177 13.17 -25.08 2.22
CA PRO A 177 13.39 -26.32 1.47
C PRO A 177 12.57 -27.55 1.91
N SER A 178 11.96 -27.51 3.09
CA SER A 178 11.08 -28.58 3.61
C SER A 178 9.58 -28.38 3.31
N VAL A 179 9.20 -27.35 2.55
CA VAL A 179 7.79 -27.07 2.21
C VAL A 179 7.36 -28.01 1.07
N PRO A 180 6.27 -28.78 1.22
CA PRO A 180 5.77 -29.61 0.13
C PRO A 180 5.23 -28.75 -1.01
N ILE A 181 5.66 -29.04 -2.24
CA ILE A 181 5.25 -28.31 -3.44
C ILE A 181 3.87 -28.81 -3.87
N GLY A 182 2.86 -27.93 -3.88
CA GLY A 182 1.53 -28.28 -4.31
C GLY A 182 0.42 -27.34 -3.84
N ASN A 183 -0.81 -27.84 -3.91
CA ASN A 183 -2.00 -27.28 -3.27
C ASN A 183 -2.23 -27.95 -1.90
N GLU A 184 -3.33 -27.59 -1.23
CA GLU A 184 -3.73 -28.11 0.10
C GLU A 184 -3.73 -29.66 0.19
N SER A 185 -4.01 -30.38 -0.90
CA SER A 185 -3.98 -31.85 -0.90
C SER A 185 -2.57 -32.48 -0.88
N GLN A 186 -1.50 -31.67 -0.92
CA GLN A 186 -0.11 -32.11 -0.76
C GLN A 186 0.45 -31.75 0.64
N ALA A 187 -0.39 -31.29 1.57
CA ALA A 187 0.04 -31.00 2.94
C ALA A 187 0.51 -32.27 3.67
N SER A 188 1.74 -32.23 4.20
CA SER A 188 2.32 -33.32 4.98
C SER A 188 1.80 -33.32 6.42
N VAL A 189 1.40 -34.49 6.92
CA VAL A 189 1.05 -34.68 8.33
C VAL A 189 2.34 -34.81 9.14
N VAL A 190 2.60 -33.84 10.01
CA VAL A 190 3.81 -33.80 10.86
C VAL A 190 3.63 -34.65 12.12
N GLU A 191 2.48 -34.55 12.77
CA GLU A 191 2.16 -35.24 14.02
C GLU A 191 0.65 -35.48 14.11
N LEU A 192 0.24 -36.56 14.80
CA LEU A 192 -1.16 -36.84 15.15
C LEU A 192 -1.27 -37.02 16.67
N VAL A 193 -1.89 -36.05 17.35
CA VAL A 193 -2.04 -36.03 18.80
C VAL A 193 -3.45 -36.50 19.19
N GLY A 194 -3.52 -37.54 20.03
CA GLY A 194 -4.79 -38.15 20.45
C GLY A 194 -5.36 -39.13 19.41
N GLN A 195 -6.64 -39.49 19.59
CA GLN A 195 -7.35 -40.43 18.73
C GLN A 195 -8.73 -39.88 18.38
N LYS A 196 -9.27 -40.28 17.23
CA LYS A 196 -10.62 -39.89 16.80
C LYS A 196 -11.65 -40.64 17.65
N LEU A 197 -12.46 -39.89 18.41
CA LEU A 197 -13.57 -40.45 19.19
C LEU A 197 -14.58 -41.17 18.28
N GLU A 198 -14.91 -42.40 18.67
CA GLU A 198 -16.04 -43.15 18.15
C GLU A 198 -17.28 -42.88 19.02
N PHE A 199 -18.48 -43.02 18.42
CA PHE A 199 -19.75 -42.70 19.07
C PHE A 199 -20.81 -43.73 18.64
N ASP A 200 -21.60 -44.22 19.59
CA ASP A 200 -22.73 -45.14 19.33
C ASP A 200 -23.90 -44.48 18.57
N PHE A 201 -23.77 -43.19 18.26
CA PHE A 201 -24.76 -42.38 17.55
C PHE A 201 -24.09 -41.53 16.48
N LYS A 202 -24.83 -41.20 15.41
CA LYS A 202 -24.33 -40.30 14.36
C LYS A 202 -24.04 -38.91 14.93
N PRO A 203 -22.77 -38.44 14.94
CA PRO A 203 -22.43 -37.16 15.56
C PRO A 203 -23.09 -36.00 14.81
N LYS A 204 -23.65 -35.06 15.58
CA LYS A 204 -24.31 -33.85 15.06
C LYS A 204 -23.28 -32.75 14.79
N GLY A 205 -23.50 -31.91 13.78
CA GLY A 205 -22.64 -30.76 13.51
C GLY A 205 -22.73 -29.71 14.63
N HIS A 206 -21.63 -28.99 14.88
CA HIS A 206 -21.53 -28.02 15.98
C HIS A 206 -22.67 -26.99 16.01
N LEU A 207 -23.10 -26.50 14.84
CA LEU A 207 -24.22 -25.55 14.74
C LEU A 207 -25.55 -26.19 15.18
N GLN A 208 -25.82 -27.43 14.79
CA GLN A 208 -27.03 -28.14 15.21
C GLN A 208 -27.04 -28.41 16.72
N ILE A 209 -25.88 -28.73 17.31
CA ILE A 209 -25.72 -28.85 18.77
C ILE A 209 -25.97 -27.48 19.43
N GLY A 210 -25.36 -26.42 18.90
CA GLY A 210 -25.46 -25.06 19.41
C GLY A 210 -26.87 -24.47 19.36
N GLU A 211 -27.64 -24.77 18.31
CA GLU A 211 -29.05 -24.37 18.19
C GLU A 211 -29.97 -25.21 19.09
N ASN A 212 -29.76 -26.52 19.21
CA ASN A 212 -30.57 -27.39 20.08
C ASN A 212 -30.43 -27.04 21.57
N LEU A 213 -29.29 -26.47 21.98
CA LEU A 213 -29.01 -26.03 23.35
C LEU A 213 -29.29 -24.52 23.58
N ASP A 214 -29.73 -23.79 22.54
CA ASP A 214 -29.87 -22.33 22.52
C ASP A 214 -28.61 -21.57 23.00
N ILE A 215 -27.43 -22.08 22.66
CA ILE A 215 -26.13 -21.48 22.98
C ILE A 215 -25.47 -20.76 21.80
N VAL A 216 -25.88 -21.10 20.56
CA VAL A 216 -25.47 -20.43 19.31
C VAL A 216 -26.70 -20.05 18.52
N ARG A 217 -26.81 -18.78 18.13
CA ARG A 217 -27.84 -18.29 17.20
C ARG A 217 -27.21 -17.69 15.95
N GLN A 218 -27.55 -18.25 14.79
CA GLN A 218 -27.27 -17.66 13.46
C GLN A 218 -28.56 -17.36 12.65
N ARG A 219 -29.71 -17.92 13.04
CA ARG A 219 -30.97 -17.76 12.30
C ARG A 219 -31.50 -16.32 12.38
N ARG A 220 -32.00 -15.84 11.23
CA ARG A 220 -32.66 -14.54 11.03
C ARG A 220 -31.80 -13.30 11.37
N LEU A 221 -30.47 -13.37 11.19
CA LEU A 221 -29.56 -12.26 11.48
C LEU A 221 -29.20 -11.37 10.28
N ALA A 222 -29.57 -11.75 9.05
CA ALA A 222 -29.15 -11.04 7.83
C ALA A 222 -29.50 -9.54 7.81
N HIS A 223 -30.65 -9.16 8.37
CA HIS A 223 -31.10 -7.75 8.48
C HIS A 223 -30.74 -7.09 9.83
N VAL A 224 -29.99 -7.77 10.70
CA VAL A 224 -29.60 -7.28 12.04
C VAL A 224 -28.10 -7.02 12.10
N SER A 225 -27.30 -8.03 11.73
CA SER A 225 -25.85 -8.04 11.85
C SER A 225 -25.15 -8.64 10.62
N GLY A 226 -25.90 -8.87 9.53
CA GLY A 226 -25.37 -9.38 8.25
C GLY A 226 -25.14 -10.89 8.22
N HIS A 227 -24.68 -11.38 7.07
CA HIS A 227 -24.37 -12.80 6.86
C HIS A 227 -23.13 -13.24 7.65
N ARG A 228 -23.07 -14.52 8.04
CA ARG A 228 -22.02 -15.13 8.90
C ARG A 228 -21.86 -14.55 10.31
N SER A 229 -22.63 -13.52 10.68
CA SER A 229 -22.75 -13.08 12.08
C SER A 229 -23.42 -14.15 12.95
N TYR A 230 -23.15 -14.13 14.24
CA TYR A 230 -23.68 -15.07 15.23
C TYR A 230 -23.79 -14.41 16.61
N TYR A 231 -24.65 -14.96 17.47
CA TYR A 231 -24.69 -14.65 18.90
C TYR A 231 -24.39 -15.90 19.70
N LEU A 232 -23.61 -15.76 20.78
CA LEU A 232 -23.43 -16.78 21.81
C LEU A 232 -24.28 -16.43 23.04
N ARG A 233 -24.95 -17.43 23.63
CA ARG A 233 -25.86 -17.25 24.77
C ARG A 233 -25.52 -18.20 25.91
N GLY A 234 -25.74 -17.74 27.15
CA GLY A 234 -25.66 -18.57 28.36
C GLY A 234 -24.32 -19.29 28.50
N VAL A 235 -24.35 -20.63 28.57
CA VAL A 235 -23.12 -21.43 28.69
C VAL A 235 -22.22 -21.37 27.45
N GLY A 236 -22.74 -21.03 26.26
CA GLY A 236 -21.92 -20.77 25.07
C GLY A 236 -21.03 -19.54 25.21
N ALA A 237 -21.56 -18.46 25.81
CA ALA A 237 -20.77 -17.27 26.13
C ALA A 237 -19.76 -17.57 27.27
N ARG A 238 -20.16 -18.35 28.29
CA ARG A 238 -19.23 -18.78 29.35
C ARG A 238 -18.08 -19.64 28.80
N LEU A 239 -18.33 -20.48 27.79
CA LEU A 239 -17.30 -21.29 27.13
C LEU A 239 -16.27 -20.42 26.38
N GLN A 240 -16.71 -19.35 25.70
CA GLN A 240 -15.79 -18.39 25.08
C GLN A 240 -14.85 -17.77 26.12
N PHE A 241 -15.39 -17.24 27.22
CA PHE A 241 -14.57 -16.63 28.27
C PHE A 241 -13.66 -17.64 28.98
N ALA A 242 -14.11 -18.88 29.19
CA ALA A 242 -13.28 -19.94 29.77
C ALA A 242 -12.08 -20.29 28.88
N LEU A 243 -12.29 -20.43 27.56
CA LEU A 243 -11.21 -20.69 26.59
C LEU A 243 -10.26 -19.50 26.47
N GLN A 244 -10.79 -18.28 26.45
CA GLN A 244 -10.00 -17.05 26.40
C GLN A 244 -9.11 -16.93 27.64
N ASN A 245 -9.68 -17.05 28.84
CA ASN A 245 -8.92 -16.95 30.09
C ASN A 245 -7.88 -18.06 30.21
N TYR A 246 -8.23 -19.33 29.96
CA TYR A 246 -7.28 -20.44 29.96
C TYR A 246 -6.09 -20.22 29.01
N THR A 247 -6.35 -19.69 27.80
CA THR A 247 -5.30 -19.37 26.83
C THR A 247 -4.43 -18.21 27.29
N MET A 248 -5.03 -17.17 27.88
CA MET A 248 -4.30 -16.02 28.43
C MET A 248 -3.43 -16.42 29.64
N ASP A 249 -3.95 -17.30 30.50
CA ASP A 249 -3.26 -17.84 31.67
C ASP A 249 -2.05 -18.70 31.26
N LEU A 250 -2.23 -19.58 30.27
CA LEU A 250 -1.15 -20.36 29.66
C LEU A 250 -0.08 -19.47 29.00
N LEU A 251 -0.46 -18.30 28.48
CA LEU A 251 0.42 -17.35 27.78
C LEU A 251 0.93 -16.17 28.63
N GLN A 252 0.68 -16.13 29.95
CA GLN A 252 0.89 -14.96 30.84
C GLN A 252 2.25 -14.24 30.72
N LYS A 253 3.31 -14.91 30.26
CA LYS A 253 4.64 -14.31 30.04
C LYS A 253 4.83 -13.57 28.71
N ARG A 254 3.83 -13.57 27.80
CA ARG A 254 3.96 -13.04 26.41
C ARG A 254 2.70 -12.36 25.84
N VAL A 255 1.73 -11.97 26.68
CA VAL A 255 0.50 -11.31 26.20
C VAL A 255 0.77 -9.83 25.87
N CYS A 256 0.56 -9.44 24.62
CA CYS A 256 0.50 -8.04 24.19
C CYS A 256 -0.92 -7.71 23.73
N ILE A 257 -1.54 -6.69 24.33
CA ILE A 257 -2.85 -6.18 23.90
C ILE A 257 -2.63 -5.16 22.77
N SER A 258 -3.13 -5.45 21.57
CA SER A 258 -3.18 -4.51 20.45
C SER A 258 -4.55 -3.84 20.38
N PRO A 259 -4.65 -2.56 19.99
CA PRO A 259 -5.92 -1.97 19.57
C PRO A 259 -6.50 -2.69 18.33
N ASP A 260 -7.82 -2.89 18.31
CA ASP A 260 -8.54 -3.58 17.22
C ASP A 260 -8.60 -2.76 15.92
N LEU A 261 -8.73 -1.43 16.04
CA LEU A 261 -8.58 -0.51 14.92
C LEU A 261 -7.10 -0.22 14.71
N ASN A 262 -6.54 -0.55 13.54
CA ASN A 262 -5.12 -0.34 13.22
C ASN A 262 -4.68 1.08 13.62
N PRO A 263 -3.90 1.23 14.70
CA PRO A 263 -3.76 2.51 15.37
C PRO A 263 -2.81 3.43 14.60
N ILE A 264 -1.85 2.88 13.86
CA ILE A 264 -0.78 3.67 13.24
C ILE A 264 -1.34 4.64 12.19
N GLU A 265 -2.07 4.14 11.20
CA GLU A 265 -2.60 4.96 10.10
C GLU A 265 -3.59 6.02 10.61
N ASN A 266 -4.46 5.67 11.56
CA ASN A 266 -5.49 6.56 12.08
C ASN A 266 -4.97 7.56 13.13
N LEU A 267 -4.12 7.13 14.07
CA LEU A 267 -3.57 8.02 15.10
C LEU A 267 -2.58 9.02 14.49
N TRP A 268 -1.71 8.63 13.55
CA TRP A 268 -0.88 9.62 12.84
C TRP A 268 -1.75 10.60 12.03
N GLY A 269 -2.87 10.16 11.45
CA GLY A 269 -3.88 11.03 10.84
C GLY A 269 -4.62 11.96 11.83
N ILE A 270 -4.69 11.62 13.11
CA ILE A 270 -5.22 12.49 14.19
C ILE A 270 -4.14 13.47 14.66
N VAL A 271 -2.91 13.00 14.91
CA VAL A 271 -1.77 13.83 15.29
C VAL A 271 -1.47 14.87 14.21
N LYS A 272 -1.37 14.48 12.94
CA LYS A 272 -1.13 15.38 11.79
C LYS A 272 -2.26 16.39 11.56
N ARG A 273 -3.47 16.14 12.08
CA ARG A 273 -4.57 17.14 12.12
C ARG A 273 -4.42 18.10 13.30
N LYS A 274 -4.21 17.60 14.52
CA LYS A 274 -3.99 18.42 15.73
C LYS A 274 -2.72 19.29 15.63
N MET A 275 -1.67 18.80 14.96
CA MET A 275 -0.39 19.49 14.76
C MET A 275 -0.31 20.30 13.47
N ARG A 276 -1.41 20.46 12.72
CA ARG A 276 -1.42 21.24 11.47
C ARG A 276 -0.96 22.69 11.69
N ASP A 277 -1.36 23.27 12.82
CA ASP A 277 -1.15 24.68 13.13
C ASP A 277 0.02 24.90 14.11
N THR A 278 0.57 23.83 14.70
CA THR A 278 1.77 23.91 15.53
C THR A 278 3.01 24.12 14.67
N ARG A 279 3.79 25.16 14.96
CA ARG A 279 5.05 25.50 14.29
C ARG A 279 6.24 25.30 15.25
N PRO A 280 6.70 24.05 15.48
CA PRO A 280 7.91 23.81 16.25
C PRO A 280 9.14 24.35 15.50
N ASN A 281 10.08 24.97 16.22
CA ASN A 281 11.29 25.53 15.60
C ASN A 281 12.40 24.47 15.55
N ASN A 282 12.53 23.66 16.60
CA ASN A 282 13.56 22.65 16.76
C ASN A 282 12.99 21.22 16.70
N ALA A 283 13.86 20.24 16.45
CA ALA A 283 13.50 18.82 16.42
C ALA A 283 12.97 18.31 17.77
N ASP A 284 13.49 18.82 18.89
CA ASP A 284 13.02 18.48 20.23
C ASP A 284 11.67 19.14 20.56
N ASP A 285 11.41 20.36 20.08
CA ASP A 285 10.08 21.00 20.17
C ASP A 285 9.03 20.15 19.43
N LEU A 286 9.36 19.69 18.22
CA LEU A 286 8.50 18.81 17.41
C LEU A 286 8.23 17.50 18.15
N LYS A 287 9.27 16.89 18.74
CA LYS A 287 9.19 15.64 19.50
C LYS A 287 8.38 15.78 20.79
N ALA A 288 8.49 16.92 21.47
CA ALA A 288 7.67 17.27 22.63
C ALA A 288 6.20 17.50 22.23
N ALA A 289 5.95 18.25 21.15
CA ALA A 289 4.61 18.50 20.61
C ALA A 289 3.93 17.22 20.12
N ILE A 290 4.64 16.29 19.47
CA ILE A 290 4.13 14.96 19.11
C ILE A 290 3.74 14.18 20.37
N LYS A 291 4.60 14.12 21.39
CA LYS A 291 4.31 13.43 22.67
C LYS A 291 3.09 14.02 23.38
N ALA A 292 2.99 15.34 23.50
CA ALA A 292 1.86 16.02 24.11
C ALA A 292 0.57 15.79 23.31
N THR A 293 0.65 15.86 21.98
CA THR A 293 -0.50 15.58 21.10
C THR A 293 -0.97 14.14 21.22
N TRP A 294 -0.05 13.18 21.28
CA TRP A 294 -0.34 11.76 21.49
C TRP A 294 -1.00 11.51 22.84
N ALA A 295 -0.46 12.07 23.93
CA ALA A 295 -1.06 12.00 25.26
C ALA A 295 -2.44 12.69 25.36
N SER A 296 -2.73 13.65 24.47
CA SER A 296 -4.05 14.28 24.36
C SER A 296 -5.09 13.48 23.55
N ILE A 297 -4.73 12.29 23.04
CA ILE A 297 -5.71 11.38 22.43
C ILE A 297 -6.30 10.54 23.57
N PRO A 298 -7.62 10.65 23.86
CA PRO A 298 -8.22 9.82 24.90
C PRO A 298 -8.19 8.36 24.46
N PRO A 299 -7.89 7.41 25.38
CA PRO A 299 -8.21 6.01 25.15
C PRO A 299 -9.74 5.88 24.95
N GLN A 300 -10.14 5.05 24.00
CA GLN A 300 -11.52 4.62 23.78
C GLN A 300 -11.76 3.28 24.46
#